data_AF-W9SC14-F1
#
_entry.id   AF-W9SC14-F1
#
_cell.length_a   1.000
_cell.length_b   1.000
_cell.length_c   1.000
_cell.angle_alpha   90.00
_cell.angle_beta   90.00
_cell.angle_gamma   90.00
#
_symmetry.space_group_name_H-M   'P 1'
#
loop_
_entity.id
_entity.type
_entity.pdbx_description
1 polymer ?
#
loop_
_entity_poly.entity_id
_entity_poly.type
_entity_poly.pdbx_seq_one_letter_code
_entity_poly.pdbx_strand_id
1 'polypeptide(L)'
;MPMPIPPIDDDYKYRYFGESRGHLHLAHYRINSGTPRFDVYEMEMDCSGWFVKFRVNFSTIHHAFPMTLQEEGYYLSALCIVRGVSDKESYVVMEIRGAIIRYNFNTLEKICDTQMELEGLQNAL
;
A
#
# COMPACT_ATOMS: atom_id res chain seq x y z
N MET A 1 -6.46 -26.13 9.58
CA MET A 1 -5.93 -25.30 10.70
C MET A 1 -6.51 -23.91 10.56
N PRO A 2 -6.71 -23.15 11.65
CA PRO A 2 -7.10 -21.74 11.55
C PRO A 2 -5.98 -20.95 10.86
N MET A 3 -6.35 -19.90 10.13
CA MET A 3 -5.42 -19.02 9.41
C MET A 3 -4.52 -18.28 10.41
N PRO A 4 -3.20 -18.21 10.21
CA PRO A 4 -2.32 -17.48 11.12
C PRO A 4 -2.65 -15.98 11.11
N ILE A 5 -2.61 -15.37 12.28
CA ILE A 5 -2.81 -13.92 12.43
C ILE A 5 -1.62 -13.22 11.76
N PRO A 6 -1.85 -12.30 10.81
CA PRO A 6 -0.77 -11.57 10.19
C PRO A 6 -0.03 -10.69 11.22
N PRO A 7 1.29 -10.49 11.06
CA PRO A 7 2.17 -9.94 12.10
C PRO A 7 2.03 -8.42 12.22
N ILE A 8 0.86 -7.92 12.64
CA ILE A 8 0.44 -6.52 12.53
C ILE A 8 0.19 -5.90 13.92
N ASP A 9 0.38 -4.59 14.05
CA ASP A 9 0.25 -3.84 15.31
C ASP A 9 -1.21 -3.42 15.58
N ASP A 10 -1.55 -3.18 16.86
CA ASP A 10 -2.93 -2.97 17.34
C ASP A 10 -3.69 -1.76 16.75
N ASP A 11 -3.00 -0.84 16.07
CA ASP A 11 -3.58 0.36 15.45
C ASP A 11 -4.00 0.08 13.99
N TYR A 12 -4.98 -0.81 13.82
CA TYR A 12 -5.29 -1.45 12.54
C TYR A 12 -6.09 -0.55 11.57
N LYS A 13 -5.41 0.00 10.56
CA LYS A 13 -6.03 0.22 9.24
C LYS A 13 -5.29 -0.61 8.19
N TYR A 14 -5.83 -1.79 7.89
CA TYR A 14 -5.43 -2.53 6.69
C TYR A 14 -5.85 -1.72 5.47
N ARG A 15 -4.91 -1.42 4.58
CA ARG A 15 -5.24 -0.67 3.36
C ARG A 15 -5.66 -1.59 2.23
N TYR A 16 -5.25 -2.86 2.28
CA TYR A 16 -5.64 -3.87 1.29
C TYR A 16 -5.58 -5.28 1.88
N PHE A 17 -6.55 -6.11 1.52
CA PHE A 17 -6.54 -7.56 1.70
C PHE A 17 -7.19 -8.19 0.46
N GLY A 18 -6.47 -9.08 -0.23
CA GLY A 18 -6.97 -9.66 -1.47
C GLY A 18 -6.01 -10.67 -2.09
N GLU A 19 -6.46 -11.30 -3.17
CA GLU A 19 -5.76 -12.41 -3.83
C GLU A 19 -5.19 -11.97 -5.19
N SER A 20 -4.02 -12.49 -5.57
CA SER A 20 -3.47 -12.37 -6.92
C SER A 20 -2.64 -13.60 -7.33
N ARG A 21 -3.08 -14.30 -8.38
CA ARG A 21 -2.45 -15.51 -8.97
C ARG A 21 -2.32 -16.71 -8.01
N GLY A 22 -3.34 -16.96 -7.20
CA GLY A 22 -3.39 -18.00 -6.17
C GLY A 22 -2.73 -17.61 -4.84
N HIS A 23 -2.26 -16.36 -4.70
CA HIS A 23 -1.55 -15.91 -3.50
C HIS A 23 -2.37 -14.85 -2.77
N LEU A 24 -2.57 -15.07 -1.47
CA LEU A 24 -3.25 -14.13 -0.60
C LEU A 24 -2.27 -13.06 -0.12
N HIS A 25 -2.68 -11.80 -0.19
CA HIS A 25 -1.87 -10.65 0.14
C HIS A 25 -2.55 -9.72 1.12
N LEU A 26 -1.73 -9.04 1.91
CA LEU A 26 -2.16 -8.00 2.83
C LEU A 26 -1.20 -6.81 2.73
N ALA A 27 -1.72 -5.60 2.57
CA ALA A 27 -0.91 -4.39 2.60
C ALA A 27 -1.27 -3.52 3.81
N HIS A 28 -0.23 -3.10 4.54
CA HIS A 28 -0.43 -2.42 5.80
C HIS A 28 0.61 -1.32 6.03
N TYR A 29 0.11 -0.18 6.52
CA TYR A 29 0.88 1.01 6.85
C TYR A 29 1.17 1.07 8.36
N ARG A 30 2.44 1.20 8.74
CA ARG A 30 2.94 1.30 10.12
C ARG A 30 3.67 2.60 10.35
N ILE A 31 3.48 3.20 11.53
CA ILE A 31 4.23 4.37 12.00
C ILE A 31 5.06 4.04 13.25
N ASN A 32 5.12 2.77 13.68
CA ASN A 32 5.83 2.39 14.89
C ASN A 32 7.33 2.64 14.74
N SER A 33 7.88 3.51 15.60
CA SER A 33 9.26 4.07 15.64
C SER A 33 9.55 5.35 14.83
N GLY A 34 8.52 6.06 14.34
CA GLY A 34 8.70 7.36 13.68
C GLY A 34 9.23 7.29 12.25
N THR A 35 9.45 6.08 11.72
CA THR A 35 9.68 5.84 10.29
C THR A 35 8.47 5.14 9.70
N PRO A 36 7.72 5.77 8.77
CA PRO A 36 6.58 5.14 8.14
C PRO A 36 7.05 3.94 7.29
N ARG A 37 6.29 2.84 7.37
CA ARG A 37 6.52 1.63 6.57
C ARG A 37 5.23 1.16 5.96
N PHE A 38 5.31 0.74 4.72
CA PHE A 38 4.18 0.17 4.01
C PHE A 38 4.63 -1.18 3.48
N ASP A 39 4.28 -2.20 4.26
CA ASP A 39 4.71 -3.57 4.04
C ASP A 39 3.55 -4.34 3.39
N VAL A 40 3.90 -5.06 2.33
CA VAL A 40 3.03 -6.00 1.64
C VAL A 40 3.45 -7.39 2.05
N TYR A 41 2.54 -8.06 2.74
CA TYR A 41 2.65 -9.44 3.17
C TYR A 41 2.04 -10.37 2.13
N GLU A 42 2.61 -11.56 2.04
CA GLU A 42 2.07 -12.70 1.32
C GLU A 42 1.92 -13.87 2.29
N MET A 43 0.82 -14.60 2.17
CA MET A 43 0.63 -15.86 2.90
C MET A 43 1.38 -16.98 2.17
N GLU A 44 2.11 -17.80 2.93
CA GLU A 44 2.67 -19.05 2.44
C GLU A 44 1.58 -19.96 1.86
N MET A 45 1.88 -20.73 0.81
CA MET A 45 0.87 -21.56 0.13
C MET A 45 0.27 -22.64 1.04
N ASP A 46 1.02 -23.11 2.02
CA ASP A 46 0.58 -24.07 3.04
C ASP A 46 -0.17 -23.40 4.20
N CYS A 47 -0.41 -22.08 4.12
CA CYS A 47 -1.02 -21.26 5.16
C CYS A 47 -0.26 -21.33 6.50
N SER A 48 1.04 -21.61 6.50
CA SER A 48 1.85 -21.71 7.72
C SER A 48 2.20 -20.36 8.33
N GLY A 49 2.27 -19.31 7.53
CA GLY A 49 2.66 -17.98 8.00
C GLY A 49 2.62 -16.91 6.93
N TRP A 50 2.87 -15.68 7.36
CA TRP A 50 2.97 -14.51 6.50
C TRP A 50 4.42 -14.05 6.41
N PHE A 51 4.88 -13.70 5.20
CA PHE A 51 6.20 -13.11 4.98
C PHE A 51 6.08 -11.78 4.26
N VAL A 52 7.05 -10.88 4.47
CA VAL A 52 7.10 -9.60 3.74
C VAL A 52 7.55 -9.89 2.32
N LYS A 53 6.63 -9.76 1.36
CA LYS A 53 6.96 -9.87 -0.07
C LYS A 53 7.62 -8.61 -0.58
N PHE A 54 7.10 -7.46 -0.15
CA PHE A 54 7.46 -6.18 -0.74
C PHE A 54 7.33 -5.05 0.27
N ARG A 55 8.27 -4.09 0.20
CA ARG A 55 8.28 -2.90 1.05
C ARG A 55 8.32 -1.66 0.16
N VAL A 56 7.35 -0.76 0.34
CA VAL A 56 7.33 0.52 -0.37
C VAL A 56 8.41 1.42 0.22
N ASN A 57 9.15 2.09 -0.67
CA ASN A 57 10.12 3.09 -0.29
C ASN A 57 9.45 4.48 -0.30
N PHE A 58 9.16 4.98 0.88
CA PHE A 58 8.54 6.30 1.04
C PHE A 58 9.39 7.43 0.47
N SER A 59 10.72 7.32 0.41
CA SER A 59 11.54 8.38 -0.20
C SER A 59 11.20 8.59 -1.68
N THR A 60 10.95 7.51 -2.44
CA THR A 60 10.49 7.59 -3.82
C THR A 60 9.10 8.21 -3.91
N ILE A 61 8.20 7.81 -3.01
CA ILE A 61 6.83 8.35 -2.96
C ILE A 61 6.87 9.85 -2.65
N HIS A 62 7.60 10.29 -1.62
CA HIS A 62 7.71 11.69 -1.22
C HIS A 62 8.36 12.58 -2.28
N HIS A 63 9.28 12.03 -3.06
CA HIS A 63 9.89 12.77 -4.16
C HIS A 63 8.85 13.10 -5.25
N ALA A 64 7.94 12.17 -5.55
CA ALA A 64 6.89 12.36 -6.56
C ALA A 64 5.62 13.04 -6.00
N PHE A 65 5.29 12.76 -4.74
CA PHE A 65 4.10 13.23 -4.03
C PHE A 65 4.51 13.76 -2.64
N PRO A 66 4.99 15.01 -2.55
CA PRO A 66 5.42 15.60 -1.29
C PRO A 66 4.27 15.68 -0.28
N MET A 67 4.37 14.99 0.87
CA MET A 67 3.33 14.91 1.90
C MET A 67 3.93 14.75 3.30
N THR A 68 3.16 15.09 4.33
CA THR A 68 3.55 14.89 5.74
C THR A 68 3.21 13.46 6.22
N LEU A 69 3.83 13.01 7.32
CA LEU A 69 3.53 11.72 7.96
C LEU A 69 2.04 11.55 8.32
N GLN A 70 1.38 12.66 8.69
CA GLN A 70 -0.04 12.65 8.99
C GLN A 70 -0.86 12.41 7.71
N GLU A 71 -0.50 13.08 6.62
CA GLU A 71 -1.16 12.95 5.32
C GLU A 71 -0.97 11.56 4.69
N GLU A 72 0.19 10.92 4.85
CA GLU A 72 0.43 9.54 4.43
C GLU A 72 -0.58 8.55 5.01
N GLY A 73 -1.04 8.82 6.24
CA GLY A 73 -2.08 8.09 6.96
C GLY A 73 -3.42 8.04 6.23
N TYR A 74 -3.78 9.14 5.56
CA TYR A 74 -5.12 9.41 5.01
C TYR A 74 -5.19 9.35 3.49
N TYR A 75 -4.13 9.77 2.80
CA TYR A 75 -4.14 9.96 1.35
C TYR A 75 -3.43 8.86 0.57
N LEU A 76 -2.90 7.83 1.24
CA LEU A 76 -2.32 6.67 0.57
C LEU A 76 -3.18 5.45 0.85
N SER A 77 -3.67 4.79 -0.20
CA SER A 77 -4.41 3.54 -0.10
C SER A 77 -3.90 2.53 -1.11
N ALA A 78 -3.69 1.27 -0.71
CA ALA A 78 -3.44 0.21 -1.69
C ALA A 78 -4.78 -0.27 -2.25
N LEU A 79 -4.90 -0.29 -3.58
CA LEU A 79 -6.10 -0.72 -4.26
C LEU A 79 -6.01 -2.20 -4.61
N CYS A 80 -4.86 -2.64 -5.13
CA CYS A 80 -4.60 -4.05 -5.40
C CYS A 80 -3.10 -4.36 -5.48
N ILE A 81 -2.79 -5.64 -5.41
CA ILE A 81 -1.46 -6.18 -5.66
C ILE A 81 -1.54 -7.01 -6.92
N VAL A 82 -0.71 -6.68 -7.91
CA VAL A 82 -0.64 -7.41 -9.17
C VAL A 82 0.64 -8.23 -9.17
N ARG A 83 0.49 -9.56 -9.17
CA ARG A 83 1.63 -10.48 -9.21
C ARG A 83 2.14 -10.64 -10.64
N GLY A 84 3.43 -10.40 -10.83
CA GLY A 84 4.17 -10.67 -12.05
C GLY A 84 4.57 -12.13 -12.20
N VAL A 85 5.30 -12.48 -13.26
CA VAL A 85 5.91 -13.82 -13.39
C VAL A 85 7.06 -13.96 -12.39
N SER A 86 7.80 -12.86 -12.20
CA SER A 86 8.81 -12.69 -11.15
C SER A 86 8.40 -11.63 -10.13
N ASP A 87 9.07 -11.60 -8.98
CA ASP A 87 8.88 -10.51 -8.01
C ASP A 87 9.16 -9.15 -8.66
N LYS A 88 10.14 -9.05 -9.58
CA LYS A 88 10.50 -7.83 -10.32
C LYS A 88 9.41 -7.31 -11.25
N GLU A 89 8.40 -8.12 -11.56
CA GLU A 89 7.26 -7.72 -12.37
C GLU A 89 6.00 -7.52 -11.53
N SER A 90 6.08 -7.80 -10.23
CA SER A 90 4.98 -7.59 -9.30
C SER A 90 4.94 -6.13 -8.86
N TYR A 91 3.75 -5.56 -8.71
CA TYR A 91 3.58 -4.17 -8.32
C TYR A 91 2.35 -3.97 -7.45
N VAL A 92 2.39 -2.91 -6.65
CA VAL A 92 1.23 -2.44 -5.88
C VAL A 92 0.57 -1.32 -6.67
N VAL A 93 -0.74 -1.40 -6.84
CA VAL A 93 -1.54 -0.28 -7.31
C VAL A 93 -2.00 0.50 -6.09
N MET A 94 -1.68 1.79 -6.05
CA MET A 94 -2.01 2.67 -4.94
C MET A 94 -2.75 3.91 -5.44
N GLU A 95 -3.68 4.39 -4.63
CA GLU A 95 -4.22 5.73 -4.74
C GLU A 95 -3.42 6.64 -3.80
N ILE A 96 -2.89 7.73 -4.35
CA ILE A 96 -2.13 8.75 -3.62
C ILE A 96 -2.60 10.13 -4.05
N ARG A 97 -3.25 10.88 -3.15
CA ARG A 97 -3.73 12.26 -3.39
C ARG A 97 -4.52 12.40 -4.69
N GLY A 98 -5.45 11.48 -4.93
CA GLY A 98 -6.25 11.48 -6.14
C GLY A 98 -5.49 11.09 -7.40
N ALA A 99 -4.34 10.43 -7.30
CA ALA A 99 -3.68 9.78 -8.43
C ALA A 99 -3.61 8.28 -8.21
N ILE A 100 -3.97 7.49 -9.22
CA ILE A 100 -3.72 6.05 -9.22
C ILE A 100 -2.33 5.83 -9.81
N ILE A 101 -1.48 5.16 -9.05
CA ILE A 101 -0.12 4.81 -9.45
C ILE A 101 0.08 3.30 -9.39
N ARG A 102 1.04 2.80 -10.15
CA ARG A 102 1.68 1.52 -9.88
C ARG A 102 3.09 1.74 -9.35
N TYR A 103 3.50 0.92 -8.39
CA TYR A 103 4.80 1.02 -7.76
C TYR A 103 5.47 -0.35 -7.66
N ASN A 104 6.75 -0.40 -8.06
CA ASN A 104 7.56 -1.61 -8.12
C ASN A 104 9.05 -1.29 -7.92
N PHE A 105 9.71 -1.87 -6.91
CA PHE A 105 11.15 -1.75 -6.64
C PHE A 105 11.73 -0.33 -6.88
N ASN A 106 11.08 0.69 -6.33
CA ASN A 106 11.42 2.13 -6.46
C ASN A 106 11.08 2.79 -7.81
N THR A 107 10.43 2.08 -8.72
CA THR A 107 9.83 2.66 -9.92
C THR A 107 8.38 3.01 -9.61
N LEU A 108 8.03 4.27 -9.86
CA LEU A 108 6.69 4.80 -9.73
C LEU A 108 6.20 5.22 -11.11
N GLU A 109 5.04 4.73 -11.50
CA GLU A 109 4.39 5.14 -12.74
C GLU A 109 2.94 5.52 -12.44
N LYS A 110 2.53 6.69 -12.90
CA LYS A 110 1.15 7.15 -12.81
C LYS A 110 0.30 6.44 -13.87
N ILE A 111 -0.82 5.85 -13.43
CA ILE A 111 -1.81 5.21 -14.30
C ILE A 111 -2.82 6.26 -14.77
N CYS A 112 -3.45 6.96 -13.81
CA CYS A 112 -4.43 8.01 -14.09
C CYS A 112 -4.61 8.93 -12.88
N ASP A 113 -5.31 10.04 -13.07
CA ASP A 113 -5.88 10.83 -11.99
C ASP A 113 -7.27 10.30 -11.65
N THR A 114 -7.61 10.29 -10.36
CA THR A 114 -8.99 10.23 -9.90
C THR A 114 -9.53 11.67 -9.88
N GLN A 115 -10.77 11.87 -10.34
CA GLN A 115 -11.43 13.16 -10.18
C GLN A 115 -11.71 13.38 -8.69
N MET A 116 -10.77 13.96 -7.96
CA MET A 116 -11.07 14.63 -6.71
C MET A 116 -11.49 16.07 -7.05
N GLU A 117 -12.77 16.27 -7.32
CA GLU A 117 -13.38 17.61 -7.21
C GLU A 117 -13.38 18.00 -5.72
N LEU A 118 -12.26 18.51 -5.22
CA LEU A 118 -12.19 19.24 -3.96
C LEU A 118 -12.49 20.72 -4.19
N GLU A 119 -13.61 21.05 -4.84
CA GLU A 119 -14.12 22.43 -4.88
C GLU A 119 -15.04 22.77 -3.67
N GLY A 120 -15.18 21.87 -2.69
CA GLY A 120 -16.26 21.95 -1.70
C GLY A 120 -15.96 22.41 -0.26
N LEU A 121 -14.70 22.67 0.14
CA LEU A 121 -14.40 22.92 1.58
C LEU A 121 -13.69 24.25 1.89
N GLN A 122 -13.62 25.20 0.96
CA GLN A 122 -13.17 26.57 1.27
C GLN A 122 -14.30 27.56 1.58
N ASN A 123 -15.58 27.15 1.57
CA ASN A 123 -16.72 28.04 1.84
C ASN A 123 -17.45 27.79 3.17
N ALA A 124 -16.79 27.18 4.16
CA ALA A 124 -17.37 26.99 5.49
C ALA A 124 -16.36 27.24 6.62
N LEU A 125 -15.79 28.45 6.67
CA LEU A 125 -15.32 29.13 7.88
C LEU A 125 -15.52 30.64 7.73
#